data_AF-A0AAN6Q545-F1
#
_entry.id   AF-A0AAN6Q545-F1
#
_cell.length_a   1.000
_cell.length_b   1.000
_cell.length_c   1.000
_cell.angle_alpha   90.00
_cell.angle_beta   90.00
_cell.angle_gamma   90.00
#
_symmetry.space_group_name_H-M   'P 1'
#
loop_
_entity.id
_entity.type
_entity.pdbx_description
1 polymer ?
#
loop_
_entity_poly.entity_id
_entity_poly.type
_entity_poly.pdbx_seq_one_letter_code
_entity_poly.pdbx_strand_id
1 'polypeptide(L)'
;VAECIGILQRNASFSDVRIITISKIALGSAHRSTRAWSFGLPLSVSEIVDGDRLQGLESHSTLVPTVYPKSLTTLTDTAWQPLACLVQQLQFLSDFLYAGLGWFPPCLLEALLQYQPRCQLHVFNFRLRSLHLPETDPDDLALATAPCLHSIWVWYQDGLDDDDQPDYHSEAVESMVKGLAPNLKEVHLFQVPSNHDENGNPLPCPPWKGFTNV
;
A
#
# COMPACT_ATOMS: atom_id res chain seq x y z
N VAL A 1 -3.25 15.75 10.71
CA VAL A 1 -3.73 16.14 9.36
C VAL A 1 -4.12 17.62 9.31
N ALA A 2 -5.06 18.10 10.14
CA ALA A 2 -5.53 19.50 10.10
C ALA A 2 -4.41 20.56 10.27
N GLU A 3 -3.44 20.32 11.17
CA GLU A 3 -2.32 21.25 11.39
C GLU A 3 -1.40 21.37 10.16
N CYS A 4 -1.08 20.25 9.50
CA CYS A 4 -0.27 20.23 8.29
C CYS A 4 -0.95 20.94 7.11
N ILE A 5 -2.28 20.81 6.98
CA ILE A 5 -3.07 21.53 5.97
C ILE A 5 -2.94 23.04 6.16
N GLY A 6 -3.01 23.53 7.40
CA GLY A 6 -2.85 24.94 7.71
C GLY A 6 -1.46 25.50 7.40
N ILE A 7 -0.41 24.68 7.49
CA ILE A 7 0.96 25.06 7.11
C ILE A 7 1.11 25.14 5.58
N LEU A 8 0.52 24.17 4.88
CA LEU A 8 0.61 24.06 3.43
C LEU A 8 -0.18 25.17 2.72
N GLN A 9 -1.38 25.50 3.19
CA GLN A 9 -2.23 26.55 2.60
C GLN A 9 -1.65 27.97 2.73
N ARG A 10 -0.67 28.19 3.62
CA ARG A 10 -0.03 29.50 3.83
C ARG A 10 1.13 29.77 2.86
N ASN A 11 1.55 28.78 2.08
CA ASN A 11 2.67 28.91 1.15
C ASN A 11 2.19 29.00 -0.30
N ALA A 12 2.69 29.97 -1.04
CA ALA A 12 2.37 30.16 -2.46
C ALA A 12 2.83 28.97 -3.35
N SER A 13 3.76 28.15 -2.86
CA SER A 13 4.25 26.92 -3.52
C SER A 13 3.30 25.72 -3.36
N PHE A 14 2.16 25.91 -2.69
CA PHE A 14 1.19 24.85 -2.43
C PHE A 14 0.66 24.18 -3.69
N SER A 15 0.45 24.94 -4.77
CA SER A 15 0.03 24.38 -6.06
C SER A 15 1.07 23.41 -6.63
N ASP A 16 2.34 23.61 -6.30
CA ASP A 16 3.49 22.92 -6.91
C ASP A 16 3.85 21.61 -6.20
N VAL A 17 3.07 21.19 -5.19
CA VAL A 17 3.26 19.91 -4.53
C VAL A 17 3.00 18.78 -5.54
N ARG A 18 4.06 18.01 -5.82
CA ARG A 18 4.02 16.87 -6.75
C ARG A 18 3.84 15.53 -6.06
N ILE A 19 4.26 15.42 -4.80
CA ILE A 19 4.37 14.13 -4.12
C ILE A 19 3.79 14.24 -2.72
N ILE A 20 2.88 13.33 -2.38
CA ILE A 20 2.42 13.12 -1.00
C ILE A 20 2.90 11.74 -0.54
N THR A 21 3.44 11.70 0.68
CA THR A 21 3.77 10.43 1.35
C THR A 21 3.04 10.34 2.68
N ILE A 22 2.30 9.24 2.85
CA ILE A 22 1.63 8.88 4.09
C ILE A 22 2.40 7.72 4.70
N SER A 23 3.24 8.01 5.68
CA SER A 23 3.95 6.99 6.45
C SER A 23 3.51 7.04 7.90
N LYS A 24 3.14 5.90 8.48
CA LYS A 24 3.01 5.77 9.93
C LYS A 24 4.18 4.95 10.46
N ILE A 25 5.16 5.62 11.07
CA ILE A 25 6.24 4.94 11.80
C ILE A 25 5.64 4.41 13.09
N ALA A 26 5.44 3.10 13.18
CA ALA A 26 5.25 2.47 14.47
C ALA A 26 6.60 2.44 15.19
N LEU A 27 6.84 3.39 16.11
CA LEU A 27 7.92 3.27 17.09
C LEU A 27 7.52 2.17 18.08
N GLY A 28 7.83 0.92 17.75
CA GLY A 28 7.79 -0.19 18.71
C GLY A 28 8.95 -0.04 19.70
N SER A 29 8.65 -0.04 21.00
CA SER A 29 9.66 -0.07 22.06
C SER A 29 10.33 -1.44 22.13
N ALA A 30 11.66 -1.42 22.33
CA ALA A 30 12.58 -2.55 22.52
C ALA A 30 12.75 -3.46 21.27
N HIS A 31 13.91 -3.61 20.64
CA HIS A 31 15.28 -3.63 21.14
C HIS A 31 16.21 -3.17 20.00
N ARG A 32 17.14 -2.26 20.29
CA ARG A 32 18.28 -1.78 19.48
C ARG A 32 18.43 -2.38 18.06
N SER A 33 17.78 -1.75 17.08
CA SER A 33 18.31 -1.57 15.72
C SER A 33 17.36 -0.60 14.99
N THR A 34 17.58 0.69 15.17
CA THR A 34 16.89 1.75 14.44
C THR A 34 17.30 1.70 12.97
N ARG A 35 16.61 0.87 12.17
CA ARG A 35 16.64 0.98 10.72
C ARG A 35 15.43 1.78 10.29
N ALA A 36 15.69 3.04 9.98
CA ALA A 36 14.75 3.93 9.32
C ALA A 36 14.25 3.28 8.03
N TRP A 37 12.95 3.44 7.76
CA TRP A 37 12.33 2.92 6.54
C TRP A 37 12.80 3.80 5.37
N SER A 38 13.81 3.35 4.64
CA SER A 38 14.14 3.91 3.34
C SER A 38 13.24 3.26 2.30
N PHE A 39 12.12 3.91 2.01
CA PHE A 39 11.40 3.65 0.78
C PHE A 39 12.36 3.93 -0.37
N GLY A 40 12.63 2.94 -1.23
CA GLY A 40 13.50 3.06 -2.39
C GLY A 40 12.91 3.94 -3.48
N LEU A 41 12.48 5.15 -3.12
CA LEU A 41 11.95 6.13 -4.05
C LEU A 41 13.07 7.06 -4.50
N PRO A 42 13.15 7.35 -5.80
CA PRO A 42 14.22 8.15 -6.35
C PRO A 42 13.91 9.62 -6.14
N LEU A 43 14.34 10.23 -5.03
CA LEU A 43 14.30 11.69 -4.89
C LEU A 43 15.58 12.26 -4.27
N SER A 44 16.67 12.20 -5.05
CA SER A 44 17.54 13.34 -5.37
C SER A 44 18.70 12.88 -6.25
N VAL A 45 18.70 13.31 -7.51
CA VAL A 45 19.64 12.94 -8.59
C VAL A 45 21.07 13.51 -8.42
N SER A 46 21.42 14.04 -7.24
CA SER A 46 22.76 14.64 -7.02
C SER A 46 23.63 13.93 -5.98
N GLU A 47 23.15 12.86 -5.34
CA GLU A 47 23.95 12.04 -4.40
C GLU A 47 24.49 10.75 -5.02
N ILE A 48 24.29 10.55 -6.33
CA ILE A 48 24.66 9.34 -7.09
C ILE A 48 26.11 9.39 -7.62
N VAL A 49 26.83 10.49 -7.45
CA VAL A 49 28.21 10.64 -7.96
C VAL A 49 29.21 10.66 -6.81
N ASP A 50 29.74 9.49 -6.44
CA ASP A 50 31.18 9.20 -6.54
C ASP A 50 31.49 7.74 -6.14
N GLY A 51 32.40 7.08 -6.88
CA GLY A 51 33.08 5.84 -6.45
C GLY A 51 32.41 4.50 -6.77
N ASP A 52 32.59 4.05 -8.02
CA ASP A 52 32.48 2.67 -8.53
C ASP A 52 31.90 1.56 -7.61
N ARG A 53 30.69 1.13 -7.98
CA ARG A 53 29.94 -0.12 -7.64
C ARG A 53 28.72 0.06 -6.72
N LEU A 54 27.68 0.65 -7.31
CA LEU A 54 26.24 0.73 -6.95
C LEU A 54 25.90 0.37 -5.49
N GLN A 55 26.02 1.36 -4.60
CA GLN A 55 25.73 1.20 -3.19
C GLN A 55 24.39 1.86 -2.83
N GLY A 56 23.47 1.09 -2.24
CA GLY A 56 22.17 1.62 -1.80
C GLY A 56 21.18 0.58 -1.28
N LEU A 57 21.33 -0.69 -1.65
CA LEU A 57 20.88 -1.79 -0.81
C LEU A 57 22.11 -2.42 -0.17
N GLU A 58 22.30 -2.21 1.14
CA GLU A 58 23.09 -3.19 1.88
C GLU A 58 22.44 -4.56 1.65
N SER A 59 23.25 -5.54 1.27
CA SER A 59 22.87 -6.96 1.14
C SER A 59 22.42 -7.61 2.47
N HIS A 60 22.13 -6.80 3.49
CA HIS A 60 21.65 -7.17 4.81
C HIS A 60 20.44 -6.34 5.26
N SER A 61 19.80 -5.55 4.40
CA SER A 61 18.48 -4.99 4.70
C SER A 61 17.42 -6.08 4.56
N THR A 62 17.34 -6.95 5.57
CA THR A 62 16.17 -7.76 5.81
C THR A 62 14.97 -6.82 5.95
N LEU A 63 14.09 -6.84 4.95
CA LEU A 63 12.69 -6.47 5.12
C LEU A 63 12.11 -7.49 6.09
N VAL A 64 12.36 -7.31 7.38
CA VAL A 64 11.70 -8.11 8.41
C VAL A 64 10.25 -7.62 8.39
N PRO A 65 9.26 -8.45 8.06
CA PRO A 65 7.89 -8.12 8.37
C PRO A 65 7.84 -7.94 9.88
N THR A 66 7.78 -6.71 10.36
CA THR A 66 7.22 -6.50 11.69
C THR A 66 5.79 -6.99 11.57
N VAL A 67 5.50 -8.15 12.15
CA VAL A 67 4.15 -8.68 12.31
C VAL A 67 3.35 -7.56 12.97
N TYR A 68 2.58 -6.83 12.16
CA TYR A 68 1.92 -5.63 12.64
C TYR A 68 0.74 -6.07 13.49
N PRO A 69 0.63 -5.61 14.74
CA PRO A 69 -0.49 -5.97 15.57
C PRO A 69 -1.79 -5.52 14.88
N LYS A 70 -2.70 -6.48 14.66
CA LYS A 70 -4.01 -6.32 13.98
C LYS A 70 -4.85 -5.13 14.51
N SER A 71 -4.54 -4.63 15.71
CA SER A 71 -5.26 -3.58 16.44
C SER A 71 -5.11 -2.14 15.90
N LEU A 72 -4.31 -1.88 14.86
CA LEU A 72 -4.04 -0.51 14.36
C LEU A 72 -4.92 -0.05 13.18
N THR A 73 -5.88 -0.85 12.74
CA THR A 73 -6.77 -0.61 11.57
C THR A 73 -7.96 0.30 11.85
N THR A 74 -8.03 0.98 13.00
CA THR A 74 -9.25 1.63 13.50
C THR A 74 -9.55 3.03 12.94
N LEU A 75 -8.82 3.52 11.93
CA LEU A 75 -9.16 4.80 11.32
C LEU A 75 -10.33 4.62 10.35
N THR A 76 -11.47 5.22 10.69
CA THR A 76 -12.62 5.32 9.80
C THR A 76 -12.28 6.19 8.59
N ASP A 77 -12.98 5.97 7.48
CA ASP A 77 -12.81 6.76 6.25
C ASP A 77 -12.97 8.28 6.51
N THR A 78 -13.86 8.66 7.43
CA THR A 78 -14.06 10.05 7.86
C THR A 78 -12.81 10.72 8.42
N ALA A 79 -11.88 9.97 9.02
CA ALA A 79 -10.63 10.54 9.53
C ALA A 79 -9.68 11.00 8.41
N TRP A 80 -9.87 10.48 7.19
CA TRP A 80 -9.06 10.79 6.01
C TRP A 80 -9.63 11.93 5.16
N GLN A 81 -10.87 12.34 5.41
CA GLN A 81 -11.54 13.42 4.68
C GLN A 81 -10.73 14.72 4.58
N PRO A 82 -10.05 15.22 5.64
CA PRO A 82 -9.23 16.42 5.49
C PRO A 82 -8.09 16.24 4.49
N LEU A 83 -7.50 15.04 4.41
CA LEU A 83 -6.46 14.73 3.42
C LEU A 83 -7.07 14.58 2.01
N ALA A 84 -8.26 14.00 1.90
CA ALA A 84 -8.99 13.95 0.63
C ALA A 84 -9.24 15.38 0.10
N CYS A 85 -9.74 16.29 0.95
CA CYS A 85 -9.91 17.70 0.60
C CYS A 85 -8.58 18.38 0.20
N LEU A 86 -7.47 18.02 0.84
CA LEU A 86 -6.15 18.52 0.45
C LEU A 86 -5.76 18.03 -0.96
N VAL A 87 -5.92 16.73 -1.25
CA VAL A 87 -5.60 16.14 -2.56
C VAL A 87 -6.36 16.85 -3.69
N GLN A 88 -7.60 17.28 -3.46
CA GLN A 88 -8.39 18.03 -4.44
C GLN A 88 -7.76 19.36 -4.86
N GLN A 89 -6.94 19.96 -4.00
CA GLN A 89 -6.36 21.29 -4.23
C GLN A 89 -4.99 21.24 -4.93
N LEU A 90 -4.35 20.06 -5.01
CA LEU A 90 -2.98 19.90 -5.51
C LEU A 90 -2.95 19.57 -7.01
N GLN A 91 -3.08 20.58 -7.86
CA GLN A 91 -3.24 20.39 -9.30
C GLN A 91 -2.05 19.70 -10.01
N PHE A 92 -0.86 19.73 -9.39
CA PHE A 92 0.36 19.14 -9.96
C PHE A 92 0.80 17.86 -9.26
N LEU A 93 -0.09 17.23 -8.48
CA LEU A 93 0.20 15.96 -7.82
C LEU A 93 0.46 14.87 -8.86
N SER A 94 1.69 14.36 -8.88
CA SER A 94 2.12 13.26 -9.74
C SER A 94 2.17 11.93 -9.02
N ASP A 95 2.47 11.91 -7.71
CA ASP A 95 2.66 10.66 -6.97
C ASP A 95 2.00 10.72 -5.58
N PHE A 96 1.24 9.68 -5.26
CA PHE A 96 0.64 9.48 -3.96
C PHE A 96 1.11 8.17 -3.36
N LEU A 97 1.84 8.25 -2.25
CA LEU A 97 2.48 7.10 -1.64
C LEU A 97 1.84 6.79 -0.30
N TYR A 98 1.24 5.61 -0.22
CA TYR A 98 0.55 5.13 0.96
C TYR A 98 1.32 3.99 1.62
N ALA A 99 1.95 4.30 2.73
CA ALA A 99 2.57 3.36 3.65
C ALA A 99 1.85 3.39 5.01
N GLY A 100 0.52 3.46 4.97
CA GLY A 100 -0.32 3.30 6.15
C GLY A 100 -0.42 1.84 6.59
N LEU A 101 -0.65 1.63 7.87
CA LEU A 101 -0.83 0.28 8.45
C LEU A 101 -2.23 -0.30 8.21
N GLY A 102 -3.19 0.54 7.80
CA GLY A 102 -4.57 0.13 7.52
C GLY A 102 -4.85 -0.06 6.03
N TRP A 103 -6.10 -0.37 5.72
CA TRP A 103 -6.59 -0.40 4.35
C TRP A 103 -6.51 0.98 3.71
N PHE A 104 -6.38 1.01 2.39
CA PHE A 104 -6.41 2.26 1.65
C PHE A 104 -7.79 2.93 1.80
N PRO A 105 -7.87 4.18 2.27
CA PRO A 105 -9.16 4.84 2.52
C PRO A 105 -9.94 5.10 1.23
N PRO A 106 -11.22 4.68 1.13
CA PRO A 106 -12.07 4.92 -0.05
C PRO A 106 -12.14 6.40 -0.45
N CYS A 107 -12.28 7.33 0.50
CA CYS A 107 -12.36 8.76 0.17
C CYS A 107 -11.08 9.32 -0.48
N LEU A 108 -9.92 8.74 -0.19
CA LEU A 108 -8.68 9.11 -0.86
C LEU A 108 -8.64 8.57 -2.28
N LEU A 109 -9.16 7.36 -2.49
CA LEU A 109 -9.25 6.77 -3.81
C LEU A 109 -10.17 7.60 -4.70
N GLU A 110 -11.36 7.93 -4.21
CA GLU A 110 -12.32 8.81 -4.89
C GLU A 110 -11.69 10.16 -5.25
N ALA A 111 -11.00 10.80 -4.30
CA ALA A 111 -10.33 12.08 -4.54
C ALA A 111 -9.24 11.98 -5.62
N LEU A 112 -8.44 10.91 -5.60
CA LEU A 112 -7.41 10.69 -6.62
C LEU A 112 -8.03 10.44 -8.00
N LEU A 113 -9.04 9.59 -8.09
CA LEU A 113 -9.72 9.27 -9.34
C LEU A 113 -10.41 10.49 -9.95
N GLN A 114 -11.07 11.31 -9.11
CA GLN A 114 -11.85 12.45 -9.58
C GLN A 114 -10.99 13.68 -9.90
N TYR A 115 -9.99 13.99 -9.07
CA TYR A 115 -9.25 15.26 -9.16
C TYR A 115 -7.82 15.09 -9.67
N GLN A 116 -7.25 13.88 -9.55
CA GLN A 116 -5.85 13.60 -9.87
C GLN A 116 -5.69 12.40 -10.81
N PRO A 117 -6.35 12.36 -11.99
CA PRO A 117 -6.39 11.17 -12.85
C PRO A 117 -5.02 10.77 -13.44
N ARG A 118 -4.02 11.65 -13.36
CA ARG A 118 -2.63 11.40 -13.79
C ARG A 118 -1.70 11.02 -12.65
N CYS A 119 -2.17 11.10 -11.41
CA CYS A 119 -1.39 10.76 -10.24
C CYS A 119 -1.16 9.24 -10.19
N GLN A 120 0.07 8.84 -9.88
CA GLN A 120 0.47 7.46 -9.68
C GLN A 120 0.28 7.12 -8.19
N LEU A 121 -0.58 6.14 -7.93
CA LEU A 121 -0.84 5.64 -6.60
C LEU A 121 0.09 4.45 -6.30
N HIS A 122 0.87 4.59 -5.24
CA HIS A 122 1.79 3.57 -4.74
C HIS A 122 1.33 3.09 -3.36
N VAL A 123 1.03 1.79 -3.20
CA VAL A 123 0.48 1.23 -1.95
C VAL A 123 1.42 0.18 -1.37
N PHE A 124 2.12 0.52 -0.28
CA PHE A 124 3.18 -0.30 0.33
C PHE A 124 2.67 -1.41 1.27
N ASN A 125 1.39 -1.37 1.63
CA ASN A 125 0.73 -2.41 2.42
C ASN A 125 -0.64 -2.69 1.79
N PHE A 126 -0.60 -3.13 0.53
CA PHE A 126 -1.80 -3.38 -0.25
C PHE A 126 -2.52 -4.61 0.30
N ARG A 127 -3.79 -4.44 0.67
CA ARG A 127 -4.67 -5.49 1.17
C ARG A 127 -6.10 -5.26 0.72
N LEU A 128 -6.81 -6.35 0.46
CA LEU A 128 -8.22 -6.37 0.12
C LEU A 128 -8.98 -7.14 1.21
N ARG A 129 -10.13 -6.62 1.61
CA ARG A 129 -10.90 -7.09 2.77
C ARG A 129 -11.80 -8.28 2.44
N SER A 130 -12.28 -8.33 1.21
CA SER A 130 -13.41 -9.17 0.79
C SER A 130 -13.03 -10.39 -0.03
N LEU A 131 -11.73 -10.70 -0.16
CA LEU A 131 -11.28 -11.81 -0.99
C LEU A 131 -11.83 -13.17 -0.54
N HIS A 132 -11.99 -13.37 0.77
CA HIS A 132 -12.55 -14.58 1.36
C HIS A 132 -14.10 -14.54 1.46
N LEU A 133 -14.72 -13.39 1.22
CA LEU A 133 -16.18 -13.23 1.33
C LEU A 133 -16.91 -13.74 0.06
N PRO A 134 -18.22 -14.02 0.11
CA PRO A 134 -19.00 -14.46 -1.05
C PRO A 134 -19.16 -13.40 -2.15
N GLU A 135 -19.08 -12.12 -1.81
CA GLU A 135 -19.11 -10.99 -2.73
C GLU A 135 -17.91 -10.09 -2.50
N THR A 136 -17.33 -9.57 -3.58
CA THR A 136 -16.27 -8.56 -3.54
C THR A 136 -16.86 -7.23 -3.11
N ASP A 137 -16.25 -6.63 -2.10
CA ASP A 137 -16.58 -5.29 -1.62
C ASP A 137 -16.33 -4.26 -2.74
N PRO A 138 -17.28 -3.32 -2.97
CA PRO A 138 -17.14 -2.34 -4.05
C PRO A 138 -15.88 -1.47 -3.94
N ASP A 139 -15.42 -1.12 -2.74
CA ASP A 139 -14.21 -0.31 -2.59
C ASP A 139 -12.96 -1.12 -2.90
N ASP A 140 -12.94 -2.41 -2.51
CA ASP A 140 -11.86 -3.32 -2.84
C ASP A 140 -11.74 -3.49 -4.36
N LEU A 141 -12.88 -3.67 -5.06
CA LEU A 141 -12.90 -3.76 -6.51
C LEU A 141 -12.46 -2.45 -7.16
N ALA A 142 -12.93 -1.30 -6.65
CA ALA A 142 -12.53 0.01 -7.13
C ALA A 142 -11.03 0.24 -6.99
N LEU A 143 -10.42 -0.19 -5.87
CA LEU A 143 -8.99 -0.10 -5.67
C LEU A 143 -8.22 -1.04 -6.59
N ALA A 144 -8.66 -2.30 -6.71
CA ALA A 144 -8.01 -3.31 -7.55
C ALA A 144 -8.07 -2.98 -9.05
N THR A 145 -9.06 -2.20 -9.47
CA THR A 145 -9.26 -1.76 -10.87
C THR A 145 -8.86 -0.30 -11.12
N ALA A 146 -8.33 0.39 -10.10
CA ALA A 146 -8.07 1.82 -10.17
C ALA A 146 -7.04 2.15 -11.27
N PRO A 147 -7.38 3.01 -12.25
CA PRO A 147 -6.45 3.38 -13.32
C PRO A 147 -5.26 4.21 -12.81
N CYS A 148 -5.33 4.81 -11.62
CA CYS A 148 -4.20 5.51 -11.01
C CYS A 148 -3.24 4.56 -10.26
N LEU A 149 -3.62 3.30 -10.02
CA LEU A 149 -2.78 2.35 -9.27
C LEU A 149 -1.55 1.96 -10.10
N HIS A 150 -0.37 2.31 -9.59
CA HIS A 150 0.89 2.14 -10.30
C HIS A 150 1.76 1.02 -9.71
N SER A 151 1.84 0.93 -8.38
CA SER A 151 2.70 -0.04 -7.71
C SER A 151 2.10 -0.54 -6.40
N ILE A 152 2.27 -1.83 -6.11
CA ILE A 152 1.78 -2.46 -4.89
C ILE A 152 2.83 -3.35 -4.21
N TRP A 153 2.80 -3.36 -2.88
CA TRP A 153 3.53 -4.30 -2.03
C TRP A 153 2.50 -5.10 -1.23
N VAL A 154 2.55 -6.42 -1.40
CA VAL A 154 1.56 -7.34 -0.88
C VAL A 154 2.25 -8.38 -0.01
N TRP A 155 1.79 -8.47 1.23
CA TRP A 155 2.18 -9.53 2.14
C TRP A 155 1.08 -10.58 2.11
N TYR A 156 1.43 -11.82 1.77
CA TYR A 156 0.47 -12.92 1.64
C TYR A 156 1.01 -14.17 2.33
N GLN A 157 0.12 -15.11 2.63
CA GLN A 157 0.48 -16.45 3.07
C GLN A 157 -0.19 -17.52 2.21
N ASP A 158 0.38 -18.71 2.21
CA ASP A 158 -0.26 -19.85 1.55
C ASP A 158 -1.30 -20.47 2.48
N GLY A 159 -2.53 -20.59 2.00
CA GLY A 159 -3.59 -21.27 2.73
C GLY A 159 -4.45 -20.33 3.58
N LEU A 160 -4.46 -20.55 4.88
CA LEU A 160 -5.28 -19.79 5.83
C LEU A 160 -4.47 -18.71 6.54
N ASP A 161 -5.15 -17.60 6.81
CA ASP A 161 -4.64 -16.51 7.61
C ASP A 161 -4.70 -16.75 9.11
N ASP A 162 -4.14 -15.80 9.87
CA ASP A 162 -4.16 -15.80 11.32
C ASP A 162 -5.59 -15.79 11.92
N ASP A 163 -6.64 -15.57 11.10
CA ASP A 163 -8.06 -15.63 11.46
C ASP A 163 -8.76 -16.87 10.84
N ASP A 164 -7.97 -17.87 10.43
CA ASP A 164 -8.40 -19.09 9.75
C ASP A 164 -9.20 -18.83 8.45
N GLN A 165 -8.96 -17.68 7.80
CA GLN A 165 -9.58 -17.32 6.53
C GLN A 165 -8.64 -17.56 5.35
N PRO A 166 -9.14 -18.06 4.22
CA PRO A 166 -8.37 -18.12 2.99
C PRO A 166 -7.70 -16.79 2.59
N ASP A 167 -6.39 -16.82 2.38
CA ASP A 167 -5.63 -15.71 1.81
C ASP A 167 -5.50 -15.88 0.29
N TYR A 168 -6.21 -15.02 -0.47
CA TYR A 168 -6.21 -15.06 -1.94
C TYR A 168 -5.48 -13.86 -2.57
N HIS A 169 -4.62 -13.18 -1.82
CA HIS A 169 -3.96 -11.97 -2.34
C HIS A 169 -3.06 -12.29 -3.56
N SER A 170 -2.44 -13.47 -3.60
CA SER A 170 -1.57 -13.85 -4.72
C SER A 170 -2.37 -13.99 -6.04
N GLU A 171 -3.54 -14.61 -5.98
CA GLU A 171 -4.45 -14.84 -7.10
C GLU A 171 -5.16 -13.55 -7.52
N ALA A 172 -5.51 -12.71 -6.54
CA ALA A 172 -6.03 -11.37 -6.79
C ALA A 172 -5.04 -10.51 -7.57
N VAL A 173 -3.77 -10.51 -7.15
CA VAL A 173 -2.69 -9.80 -7.85
C VAL A 173 -2.50 -10.36 -9.26
N GLU A 174 -2.56 -11.68 -9.43
CA GLU A 174 -2.47 -12.30 -10.76
C GLU A 174 -3.58 -11.77 -11.69
N SER A 175 -4.81 -11.65 -11.20
CA SER A 175 -5.93 -11.08 -11.96
C SER A 175 -5.73 -9.59 -12.26
N MET A 176 -5.17 -8.82 -11.32
CA MET A 176 -4.80 -7.42 -11.53
C MET A 176 -3.79 -7.26 -12.67
N VAL A 177 -2.72 -8.06 -12.66
CA VAL A 177 -1.67 -8.05 -13.69
C VAL A 177 -2.17 -8.55 -15.05
N LYS A 178 -3.14 -9.49 -15.07
CA LYS A 178 -3.76 -10.00 -16.31
C LYS A 178 -4.68 -8.99 -17.01
N GLY A 179 -4.95 -7.84 -16.42
CA GLY A 179 -5.61 -6.73 -17.11
C GLY A 179 -6.63 -5.95 -16.28
N LEU A 180 -6.92 -6.34 -15.03
CA LEU A 180 -7.86 -5.56 -14.20
C LEU A 180 -7.26 -4.22 -13.75
N ALA A 181 -5.94 -4.14 -13.58
CA ALA A 181 -5.23 -2.91 -13.21
C ALA A 181 -4.36 -2.42 -14.38
N PRO A 182 -4.89 -1.60 -15.31
CA PRO A 182 -4.23 -1.32 -16.59
C PRO A 182 -2.89 -0.59 -16.48
N ASN A 183 -2.71 0.18 -15.40
CA ASN A 183 -1.51 1.00 -15.17
C ASN A 183 -0.59 0.45 -14.08
N LEU A 184 -0.88 -0.74 -13.53
CA LEU A 184 -0.01 -1.39 -12.58
C LEU A 184 1.28 -1.83 -13.28
N LYS A 185 2.43 -1.31 -12.82
CA LYS A 185 3.76 -1.58 -13.39
C LYS A 185 4.72 -2.27 -12.43
N GLU A 186 4.52 -2.09 -11.13
CA GLU A 186 5.40 -2.67 -10.12
C GLU A 186 4.59 -3.47 -9.10
N VAL A 187 5.01 -4.71 -8.87
CA VAL A 187 4.36 -5.62 -7.93
C VAL A 187 5.44 -6.29 -7.10
N HIS A 188 5.33 -6.15 -5.78
CA HIS A 188 6.22 -6.79 -4.84
C HIS A 188 5.42 -7.73 -3.95
N LEU A 189 5.68 -9.03 -4.10
CA LEU A 189 5.05 -10.08 -3.30
C LEU A 189 6.00 -10.53 -2.20
N PHE A 190 5.50 -10.59 -0.97
CA PHE A 190 6.25 -11.05 0.20
C PHE A 190 5.47 -12.17 0.89
N GLN A 191 5.97 -13.38 0.78
CA GLN A 191 5.40 -14.53 1.46
C GLN A 191 5.75 -14.48 2.95
N VAL A 192 4.74 -14.60 3.80
CA VAL A 192 4.87 -14.76 5.26
C VAL A 192 4.72 -16.25 5.59
N PRO A 193 5.41 -16.77 6.63
CA PRO A 193 5.22 -18.15 7.05
C PRO A 193 3.74 -18.45 7.32
N SER A 194 3.22 -19.50 6.69
CA SER A 194 1.84 -19.92 6.81
C SER A 194 1.63 -20.87 7.99
N ASN A 195 0.37 -21.00 8.41
CA ASN A 195 -0.05 -22.04 9.33
C ASN A 195 -0.02 -23.39 8.60
N HIS A 196 0.82 -24.30 9.10
CA HIS A 196 0.91 -25.67 8.62
C HIS A 196 0.19 -26.61 9.57
N ASP A 197 -0.31 -27.74 9.06
CA ASP A 197 -0.81 -28.83 9.89
C ASP A 197 0.34 -29.47 10.71
N GLU A 198 0.00 -30.42 11.59
CA GLU A 198 0.98 -31.16 12.41
C GLU A 198 2.06 -31.89 11.58
N ASN A 199 1.83 -32.08 10.29
CA ASN A 199 2.71 -32.75 9.34
C ASN A 199 3.50 -31.77 8.45
N GLY A 200 3.32 -30.45 8.62
CA GLY A 200 3.97 -29.43 7.80
C GLY A 200 3.28 -29.15 6.47
N ASN A 201 2.09 -29.70 6.21
CA ASN A 201 1.33 -29.43 4.98
C ASN A 201 0.56 -28.12 5.11
N PRO A 202 0.42 -27.34 4.02
CA PRO A 202 -0.50 -26.21 4.00
C PRO A 202 -1.92 -26.68 4.31
N LEU A 203 -2.63 -25.93 5.16
CA LEU A 203 -4.03 -26.22 5.42
C LEU A 203 -4.84 -26.12 4.11
N PRO A 204 -5.78 -27.05 3.85
CA PRO A 204 -6.54 -27.06 2.62
C PRO A 204 -7.37 -25.78 2.49
N CYS A 205 -7.11 -25.03 1.43
CA CYS A 205 -7.79 -23.78 1.11
C CYS A 205 -8.67 -24.01 -0.13
N PRO A 206 -9.96 -23.64 -0.12
CA PRO A 206 -10.79 -23.73 -1.31
C PRO A 206 -10.20 -22.86 -2.43
N PRO A 207 -10.46 -23.17 -3.72
CA PRO A 207 -9.96 -22.35 -4.82
C PRO A 207 -10.59 -20.95 -4.77
N TRP A 208 -9.80 -19.93 -5.09
CA TRP A 208 -10.32 -18.58 -5.18
C TRP A 208 -11.36 -18.47 -6.31
N LYS A 209 -12.51 -17.86 -5.99
CA LYS A 209 -13.63 -17.67 -6.91
C LYS A 209 -13.39 -16.56 -7.95
N GLY A 210 -12.33 -15.75 -7.78
CA GLY A 210 -12.11 -14.51 -8.53
C GLY A 210 -12.80 -13.30 -7.90
N PHE A 211 -12.57 -12.13 -8.50
CA PHE A 211 -13.37 -10.95 -8.23
C PHE A 211 -14.79 -11.18 -8.76
N THR A 212 -15.81 -10.86 -7.95
CA THR A 212 -17.22 -10.90 -8.40
C THR A 212 -17.63 -9.52 -8.89
N ASN A 213 -18.48 -9.44 -9.92
CA ASN A 213 -19.00 -8.18 -10.51
C ASN A 213 -17.97 -7.35 -11.31
N VAL A 214 -17.09 -8.03 -12.04
CA VAL A 214 -16.06 -7.44 -12.92
C VAL A 214 -16.52 -7.33 -14.36
#